data_AF-A0A1C3W584-F1
#
_entry.id   AF-A0A1C3W584-F1
#
_cell.length_a   1.000
_cell.length_b   1.000
_cell.length_c   1.000
_cell.angle_alpha   90.00
_cell.angle_beta   90.00
_cell.angle_gamma   90.00
#
_symmetry.space_group_name_H-M   'P 1'
#
loop_
_entity.id
_entity.type
_entity.pdbx_description
1 polymer ?
#
loop_
_entity_poly.entity_id
_entity_poly.type
_entity_poly.pdbx_seq_one_letter_code
_entity_poly.pdbx_strand_id
1 'polypeptide(L)'
;MNSRIITLTAVALLCASAAAHCEQIADLKITAFRSEEPDRCRKSDVDLSPAKAQEFFKRAKRINARILHDDYDLAPCYIEGTLRWDGKICDWNIRAGATGRVQCNKQEMYFACEACGDLFDQK
;
A
#
# COMPACT_ATOMS: atom_id res chain seq x y z
N MET A 1 -15.32 60.81 18.10
CA MET A 1 -16.29 59.81 17.60
C MET A 1 -16.19 59.78 16.08
N ASN A 2 -16.13 58.58 15.51
CA ASN A 2 -16.14 58.19 14.09
C ASN A 2 -14.80 57.78 13.46
N SER A 3 -14.47 56.50 13.69
CA SER A 3 -13.65 55.62 12.87
C SER A 3 -14.10 55.59 11.41
N ARG A 4 -13.14 55.48 10.48
CA ARG A 4 -13.28 54.65 9.28
C ARG A 4 -11.97 53.92 8.99
N ILE A 5 -12.08 52.60 8.99
CA ILE A 5 -11.06 51.58 8.73
C ILE A 5 -10.96 51.41 7.21
N ILE A 6 -9.74 51.35 6.66
CA ILE A 6 -9.48 50.71 5.37
C ILE A 6 -8.26 49.81 5.54
N THR A 7 -8.53 48.54 5.84
CA THR A 7 -7.57 47.44 5.88
C THR A 7 -7.21 47.00 4.45
N LEU A 8 -5.94 47.13 4.07
CA LEU A 8 -5.35 46.51 2.88
C LEU A 8 -4.53 45.30 3.33
N THR A 9 -5.16 44.13 3.41
CA THR A 9 -4.48 42.85 3.62
C THR A 9 -4.00 42.31 2.27
N ALA A 10 -2.69 42.42 2.01
CA ALA A 10 -2.04 41.71 0.92
C ALA A 10 -1.92 40.21 1.30
N VAL A 11 -2.78 39.37 0.73
CA VAL A 11 -2.68 37.91 0.83
C VAL A 11 -1.62 37.45 -0.15
N ALA A 12 -0.43 37.12 0.35
CA ALA A 12 0.61 36.49 -0.46
C ALA A 12 0.21 35.05 -0.80
N LEU A 13 0.10 34.76 -2.09
CA LEU A 13 -0.10 33.43 -2.66
C LEU A 13 1.08 32.52 -2.27
N LEU A 14 0.87 31.59 -1.33
CA LEU A 14 1.72 30.42 -1.11
C LEU A 14 1.12 29.24 -1.88
N CYS A 15 1.47 29.10 -3.16
CA CYS A 15 1.18 27.90 -3.94
C CYS A 15 2.42 27.48 -4.72
N ALA A 16 3.32 26.77 -4.03
CA ALA A 16 4.35 25.97 -4.67
C ALA A 16 4.66 24.74 -3.80
N SER A 17 3.64 23.92 -3.55
CA SER A 17 3.81 22.58 -2.99
C SER A 17 2.95 21.60 -3.79
N ALA A 18 3.25 21.47 -5.07
CA ALA A 18 2.62 20.46 -5.92
C ALA A 18 3.72 19.81 -6.76
N ALA A 19 3.74 18.47 -6.73
CA ALA A 19 4.64 17.57 -7.48
C ALA A 19 6.00 17.25 -6.84
N ALA A 20 6.02 16.84 -5.57
CA ALA A 20 7.02 15.88 -5.07
C ALA A 20 6.50 15.12 -3.83
N HIS A 21 5.24 14.69 -3.82
CA HIS A 21 4.96 13.46 -3.08
C HIS A 21 5.54 12.35 -3.96
N CYS A 22 6.84 12.09 -3.78
CA CYS A 22 7.54 10.98 -4.41
C CYS A 22 6.65 9.75 -4.28
N GLU A 23 6.51 9.03 -5.39
CA GLU A 23 5.91 7.71 -5.43
C GLU A 23 6.42 6.91 -4.22
N GLN A 24 5.53 6.62 -3.25
CA GLN A 24 5.92 6.04 -1.96
C GLN A 24 6.58 4.66 -2.13
N ILE A 25 6.49 4.08 -3.32
CA ILE A 25 6.86 2.71 -3.67
C ILE A 25 7.63 2.73 -4.97
N ALA A 26 8.84 2.18 -4.95
CA ALA A 26 9.66 1.92 -6.12
C ALA A 26 10.36 0.55 -6.02
N ASP A 27 11.05 0.13 -7.08
CA ASP A 27 11.91 -1.06 -7.11
C ASP A 27 11.25 -2.37 -6.60
N LEU A 28 9.93 -2.54 -6.80
CA LEU A 28 9.22 -3.72 -6.30
C LEU A 28 9.70 -4.99 -7.03
N LYS A 29 10.13 -5.98 -6.25
CA LYS A 29 10.60 -7.28 -6.71
C LYS A 29 9.88 -8.38 -5.95
N ILE A 30 9.48 -9.41 -6.68
CA ILE A 30 8.94 -10.65 -6.12
C ILE A 30 10.10 -11.63 -5.96
N THR A 31 10.23 -12.19 -4.75
CA THR A 31 11.29 -13.14 -4.41
C THR A 31 10.76 -14.56 -4.35
N ALA A 32 9.59 -14.78 -3.74
CA ALA A 32 9.05 -16.12 -3.55
C ALA A 32 7.52 -16.13 -3.39
N PHE A 33 6.95 -17.33 -3.58
CA PHE A 33 5.62 -17.70 -3.12
C PHE A 33 5.74 -18.59 -1.87
N ARG A 34 4.83 -18.43 -0.92
CA ARG A 34 4.73 -19.23 0.31
C ARG A 34 3.28 -19.67 0.52
N SER A 35 3.10 -20.87 1.05
CA SER A 35 1.80 -21.39 1.47
C SER A 35 1.95 -22.28 2.68
N GLU A 36 1.11 -22.04 3.69
CA GLU A 36 0.96 -22.88 4.87
C GLU A 36 -0.03 -24.04 4.59
N GLU A 37 -0.90 -23.89 3.60
CA GLU A 37 -1.88 -24.89 3.16
C GLU A 37 -1.79 -25.11 1.62
N PRO A 38 -0.72 -25.74 1.11
CA PRO A 38 -0.43 -25.80 -0.33
C PRO A 38 -1.49 -26.53 -1.17
N ASP A 39 -2.27 -27.43 -0.57
CA ASP A 39 -3.36 -28.11 -1.26
C ASP A 39 -4.57 -27.21 -1.53
N ARG A 40 -4.76 -26.18 -0.70
CA ARG A 40 -5.93 -25.28 -0.70
C ARG A 40 -5.64 -23.85 -1.15
N CYS A 41 -4.40 -23.37 -0.97
CA CYS A 41 -3.97 -22.03 -1.36
C CYS A 41 -2.68 -22.14 -2.16
N ARG A 42 -2.83 -22.02 -3.48
CA ARG A 42 -1.81 -22.27 -4.50
C ARG A 42 -1.24 -20.95 -5.01
N LYS A 43 -0.13 -21.05 -5.74
CA LYS A 43 0.49 -19.87 -6.37
C LYS A 43 -0.49 -19.08 -7.24
N SER A 44 -1.37 -19.77 -7.97
CA SER A 44 -2.38 -19.15 -8.83
C SER A 44 -3.32 -18.19 -8.10
N ASP A 45 -3.54 -18.40 -6.81
CA ASP A 45 -4.48 -17.61 -6.01
C ASP A 45 -3.91 -16.23 -5.64
N VAL A 46 -2.61 -16.01 -5.90
CA VAL A 46 -1.89 -14.76 -5.61
C VAL A 46 -0.75 -14.52 -6.62
N ASP A 47 -0.94 -14.90 -7.88
CA ASP A 47 0.09 -14.80 -8.93
C ASP A 47 0.13 -13.40 -9.57
N LEU A 48 0.50 -12.40 -8.77
CA LEU A 48 0.62 -11.03 -9.25
C LEU A 48 1.96 -10.83 -9.98
N SER A 49 1.95 -10.09 -11.08
CA SER A 49 3.18 -9.54 -11.65
C SER A 49 3.72 -8.40 -10.75
N PRO A 50 5.00 -8.00 -10.87
CA PRO A 50 5.52 -6.86 -10.11
C PRO A 50 4.69 -5.57 -10.31
N ALA A 51 4.20 -5.33 -11.53
CA ALA A 51 3.34 -4.18 -11.80
C ALA A 51 1.98 -4.27 -11.08
N LYS A 52 1.35 -5.45 -11.06
CA LYS A 52 0.10 -5.68 -10.32
C LYS A 52 0.30 -5.58 -8.81
N ALA A 53 1.41 -6.10 -8.28
CA ALA A 53 1.75 -5.96 -6.86
C ALA A 53 2.01 -4.49 -6.45
N GLN A 54 2.67 -3.72 -7.31
CA GLN A 54 2.84 -2.28 -7.09
C GLN A 54 1.48 -1.55 -7.11
N GLU A 55 0.62 -1.91 -8.06
CA GLU A 55 -0.73 -1.37 -8.16
C GLU A 55 -1.60 -1.72 -6.95
N PHE A 56 -1.46 -2.93 -6.40
CA PHE A 56 -2.12 -3.31 -5.15
C PHE A 56 -1.79 -2.31 -4.04
N PHE A 57 -0.50 -2.03 -3.79
CA PHE A 57 -0.13 -1.10 -2.72
C PHE A 57 -0.50 0.36 -3.01
N LYS A 58 -0.70 0.74 -4.28
CA LYS A 58 -1.24 2.06 -4.66
C LYS A 58 -2.74 2.19 -4.35
N ARG A 59 -3.50 1.10 -4.49
CA ARG A 59 -4.96 1.08 -4.27
C ARG A 59 -5.37 0.72 -2.84
N ALA A 60 -4.56 -0.10 -2.17
CA ALA A 60 -4.87 -0.62 -0.85
C ALA A 60 -4.89 0.48 0.21
N LYS A 61 -5.84 0.38 1.14
CA LYS A 61 -5.92 1.27 2.30
C LYS A 61 -4.94 0.78 3.36
N ARG A 62 -4.24 1.71 4.02
CA ARG A 62 -3.45 1.39 5.21
C ARG A 62 -4.40 1.13 6.38
N ILE A 63 -4.25 -0.01 7.04
CA ILE A 63 -5.04 -0.43 8.20
C ILE A 63 -4.13 -0.73 9.39
N ASN A 64 -4.71 -0.86 10.58
CA ASN A 64 -3.98 -1.31 11.77
C ASN A 64 -4.15 -2.82 11.98
N ALA A 65 -3.32 -3.41 12.85
CA ALA A 65 -3.32 -4.85 13.12
C ALA A 65 -4.67 -5.38 13.64
N ARG A 66 -5.40 -4.58 14.43
CA ARG A 66 -6.73 -4.96 14.94
C ARG A 66 -7.71 -5.11 13.78
N ILE A 67 -7.80 -4.11 12.91
CA ILE A 67 -8.67 -4.15 11.73
C ILE A 67 -8.30 -5.34 10.84
N LEU A 68 -6.99 -5.59 10.61
CA LEU A 68 -6.56 -6.75 9.83
C LEU A 68 -7.05 -8.07 10.42
N HIS A 69 -6.98 -8.21 11.74
CA HIS A 69 -7.40 -9.43 12.45
C HIS A 69 -8.92 -9.58 12.51
N ASP A 70 -9.65 -8.50 12.80
CA ASP A 70 -11.08 -8.53 13.08
C ASP A 70 -11.92 -8.57 11.79
N ASP A 71 -11.45 -7.92 10.72
CA ASP A 71 -12.27 -7.63 9.53
C ASP A 71 -11.84 -8.38 8.25
N TYR A 72 -10.66 -9.03 8.24
CA TYR A 72 -10.12 -9.65 7.03
C TYR A 72 -9.69 -11.10 7.24
N ASP A 73 -9.97 -11.94 6.25
CA ASP A 73 -9.45 -13.31 6.20
C ASP A 73 -7.97 -13.30 5.78
N LEU A 74 -7.12 -13.88 6.64
CA LEU A 74 -5.70 -14.00 6.39
C LEU A 74 -5.42 -15.29 5.61
N ALA A 75 -5.53 -15.20 4.29
CA ALA A 75 -5.27 -16.34 3.42
C ALA A 75 -3.90 -16.98 3.73
N PRO A 76 -3.81 -18.33 3.76
CA PRO A 76 -2.61 -19.06 4.19
C PRO A 76 -1.50 -19.07 3.14
N CYS A 77 -1.68 -18.37 2.01
CA CYS A 77 -0.65 -18.22 0.99
C CYS A 77 -0.45 -16.78 0.53
N TYR A 78 0.78 -16.49 0.12
CA TYR A 78 1.22 -15.15 -0.23
C TYR A 78 2.43 -15.16 -1.16
N ILE A 79 2.59 -14.08 -1.91
CA ILE A 79 3.87 -13.73 -2.52
C ILE A 79 4.61 -12.76 -1.61
N GLU A 80 5.93 -12.84 -1.62
CA GLU A 80 6.81 -11.98 -0.85
C GLU A 80 7.96 -11.44 -1.70
N GLY A 81 8.57 -10.35 -1.23
CA GLY A 81 9.78 -9.84 -1.81
C GLY A 81 10.24 -8.54 -1.18
N THR A 82 10.88 -7.70 -1.99
CA THR A 82 11.43 -6.40 -1.54
C THR A 82 10.86 -5.25 -2.35
N LEU A 83 10.74 -4.09 -1.71
CA LEU A 83 10.45 -2.83 -2.39
C LEU A 83 11.25 -1.69 -1.76
N ARG A 84 11.26 -0.54 -2.41
CA ARG A 84 11.71 0.72 -1.82
C ARG A 84 10.51 1.52 -1.33
N TRP A 85 10.33 1.63 -0.01
CA TRP A 85 9.32 2.46 0.64
C TRP A 85 9.95 3.72 1.23
N ASP A 86 9.55 4.91 0.80
CA ASP A 86 10.13 6.20 1.25
C ASP A 86 11.68 6.18 1.26
N GLY A 87 12.27 5.65 0.19
CA GLY A 87 13.72 5.55 0.02
C GLY A 87 14.41 4.37 0.74
N LYS A 88 13.70 3.62 1.59
CA LYS A 88 14.23 2.49 2.36
C LYS A 88 13.87 1.16 1.70
N ILE A 89 14.79 0.20 1.70
CA ILE A 89 14.50 -1.17 1.29
C ILE A 89 13.70 -1.84 2.40
N CYS A 90 12.56 -2.42 2.04
CA CYS A 90 11.63 -3.05 2.96
C CYS A 90 11.17 -4.39 2.39
N ASP A 91 10.94 -5.34 3.29
CA ASP A 91 10.29 -6.60 2.94
C ASP A 91 8.80 -6.39 2.82
N TRP A 92 8.15 -7.14 1.94
CA TRP A 92 6.70 -7.09 1.80
C TRP A 92 6.10 -8.45 1.51
N ASN A 93 4.80 -8.58 1.77
CA ASN A 93 3.99 -9.65 1.25
C ASN A 93 2.61 -9.16 0.81
N ILE A 94 1.99 -9.91 -0.11
CA ILE A 94 0.58 -9.79 -0.49
C ILE A 94 -0.01 -11.19 -0.43
N ARG A 95 -1.09 -11.35 0.32
CA ARG A 95 -1.83 -12.59 0.51
C ARG A 95 -2.96 -12.71 -0.52
N ALA A 96 -3.39 -13.93 -0.81
CA ALA A 96 -4.50 -14.20 -1.73
C ALA A 96 -5.83 -13.50 -1.31
N GLY A 97 -6.01 -13.23 -0.01
CA GLY A 97 -7.15 -12.49 0.54
C GLY A 97 -7.10 -10.97 0.36
N ALA A 98 -6.34 -10.47 -0.62
CA ALA A 98 -6.14 -9.03 -0.89
C ALA A 98 -5.70 -8.20 0.33
N THR A 99 -4.93 -8.82 1.23
CA THR A 99 -4.23 -8.15 2.34
C THR A 99 -2.73 -8.15 2.09
N GLY A 100 -2.03 -7.18 2.65
CA GLY A 100 -0.60 -7.06 2.46
C GLY A 100 0.10 -6.43 3.65
N ARG A 101 1.42 -6.61 3.69
CA ARG A 101 2.29 -6.05 4.71
C ARG A 101 3.53 -5.46 4.07
N VAL A 102 4.01 -4.36 4.64
CA VAL A 102 5.37 -3.85 4.40
C VAL A 102 6.09 -3.72 5.74
N GLN A 103 7.28 -4.30 5.84
CA GLN A 103 8.16 -4.25 7.00
C GLN A 103 9.44 -3.47 6.69
N CYS A 104 9.60 -2.32 7.33
CA CYS A 104 10.77 -1.46 7.22
C CYS A 104 11.45 -1.35 8.59
N ASN A 105 12.57 -2.03 8.81
CA ASN A 105 13.27 -2.06 10.11
C ASN A 105 12.32 -2.51 11.25
N LYS A 106 11.93 -1.58 12.15
CA LYS A 106 10.99 -1.82 13.26
C LYS A 106 9.55 -1.39 12.96
N GLN A 107 9.29 -0.83 11.78
CA GLN A 107 7.98 -0.34 11.39
C GLN A 107 7.29 -1.39 10.52
N GLU A 108 6.11 -1.81 10.96
CA GLU A 108 5.22 -2.70 10.22
C GLU A 108 3.99 -1.91 9.77
N MET A 109 3.60 -2.09 8.51
CA MET A 109 2.42 -1.45 7.92
C MET A 109 1.55 -2.52 7.29
N TYR A 110 0.25 -2.43 7.53
CA TYR A 110 -0.74 -3.36 7.01
C TYR A 110 -1.63 -2.68 5.98
N PHE A 111 -2.05 -3.46 4.99
CA PHE A 111 -2.83 -3.00 3.85
C PHE A 111 -3.95 -3.96 3.57
N ALA A 112 -5.10 -3.44 3.15
CA ALA A 112 -6.19 -4.22 2.61
C ALA A 112 -6.85 -3.51 1.42
N CYS A 113 -7.29 -4.29 0.43
CA CYS A 113 -7.91 -3.74 -0.77
C CYS A 113 -9.21 -4.45 -1.13
N GLU A 114 -10.32 -3.74 -0.97
CA GLU A 114 -11.67 -4.23 -1.32
C GLU A 114 -11.95 -4.16 -2.83
N ALA A 115 -11.23 -3.31 -3.56
CA ALA A 115 -11.45 -3.03 -4.99
C ALA A 115 -10.27 -3.46 -5.88
N CYS A 116 -9.57 -4.53 -5.49
CA CYS A 116 -8.40 -5.05 -6.21
C CYS A 116 -8.64 -6.39 -6.93
N GLY A 117 -9.88 -6.90 -7.00
CA GLY A 117 -10.17 -8.20 -7.60
C GLY A 117 -9.59 -8.37 -9.01
N ASP A 118 -9.62 -7.30 -9.81
CA ASP A 118 -9.05 -7.25 -11.16
C ASP A 118 -7.54 -7.52 -11.22
N LEU A 119 -6.81 -7.29 -10.12
CA LEU A 119 -5.39 -7.59 -10.03
C LEU A 119 -5.15 -9.10 -9.86
N PHE A 120 -6.03 -9.79 -9.14
CA PHE A 120 -5.92 -11.22 -8.85
C PHE A 120 -6.55 -12.09 -9.95
N ASP A 121 -7.40 -11.52 -10.79
CA ASP A 121 -7.94 -12.20 -11.95
C ASP A 121 -6.83 -12.59 -12.94
N GLN A 122 -6.78 -13.89 -13.26
CA GLN A 122 -5.97 -14.43 -14.34
C GLN A 122 -6.77 -14.31 -15.64
N LYS A 123 -6.57 -13.21 -16.38
CA LYS A 123 -7.05 -13.10 -17.77
C LYS A 123 -6.14 -13.86 -18.72
#